data_AF-A0A520M4U9-F1
#
_entry.id   AF-A0A520M4U9-F1
#
_cell.length_a   1.000
_cell.length_b   1.000
_cell.length_c   1.000
_cell.angle_alpha   90.00
_cell.angle_beta   90.00
_cell.angle_gamma   90.00
#
_symmetry.space_group_name_H-M   'P 1'
#
loop_
_entity.id
_entity.type
_entity.pdbx_description
1 polymer ?
#
loop_
_entity_poly.entity_id
_entity_poly.type
_entity_poly.pdbx_seq_one_letter_code
_entity_poly.pdbx_strand_id
1 'polypeptide(L)'
;MNMRPGDEVAVFVSRVLNVNPCTVENLRTMGPRLADAASLIIPAGRLDAMVYCCTSGTTAMGYDTVADSIHTARPGIPVITPITAGLRALRQFNAEQIAVLTPYTDDVNESLVGYIEEHGPRVVATTSFHFADDNDMARIPPEAIISAAKEADREDADALFISCTAIRAVDVVEEIERMLNKPVVCANQALFWEAVRTAGYTAPIMGYGRLLTMDLL
;
A
#
# COMPACT_ATOMS: atom_id res chain seq x y z
N MET A 1 -0.32 4.60 15.55
CA MET A 1 0.15 3.88 14.34
C MET A 1 1.34 3.07 14.79
N ASN A 2 1.18 1.75 14.94
CA ASN A 2 2.10 0.90 15.70
C ASN A 2 3.55 0.94 15.16
N MET A 3 3.72 1.22 13.86
CA MET A 3 5.03 1.32 13.19
C MET A 3 5.84 2.60 13.47
N ARG A 4 5.25 3.66 14.06
CA ARG A 4 5.96 4.93 14.25
C ARG A 4 7.07 4.76 15.32
N PRO A 5 8.35 4.99 14.97
CA PRO A 5 9.48 4.65 15.84
C PRO A 5 9.70 5.62 17.01
N GLY A 6 9.18 6.85 16.92
CA GLY A 6 9.36 7.88 17.94
C GLY A 6 8.92 9.27 17.45
N ASP A 7 9.43 10.32 18.08
CA ASP A 7 9.06 11.71 17.75
C ASP A 7 9.82 12.31 16.57
N GLU A 8 10.84 11.63 16.07
CA GLU A 8 11.59 11.99 14.87
C GLU A 8 10.74 11.88 13.58
N VAL A 9 9.64 11.12 13.63
CA VAL A 9 8.73 10.92 12.49
C VAL A 9 7.36 11.49 12.82
N ALA A 10 7.01 12.65 12.26
CA ALA A 10 5.68 13.23 12.38
C ALA A 10 4.73 12.75 11.27
N VAL A 11 3.47 12.46 11.61
CA VAL A 11 2.44 12.05 10.64
C VAL A 11 1.21 12.93 10.83
N PHE A 12 0.77 13.54 9.74
CA PHE A 12 -0.41 14.40 9.68
C PHE A 12 -1.39 13.84 8.66
N VAL A 13 -2.68 13.87 8.99
CA VAL A 13 -3.70 13.17 8.19
C VAL A 13 -4.87 14.11 7.91
N SER A 14 -5.29 14.16 6.66
CA SER A 14 -6.60 14.63 6.24
C SER A 14 -7.38 13.48 5.61
N ARG A 15 -8.66 13.70 5.30
CA ARG A 15 -9.52 12.70 4.65
C ARG A 15 -9.94 13.20 3.28
N VAL A 16 -10.01 12.26 2.34
CA VAL A 16 -10.70 12.41 1.06
C VAL A 16 -11.94 11.54 1.10
N LEU A 17 -13.06 12.03 0.57
CA LEU A 17 -14.29 11.28 0.52
C LEU A 17 -14.15 10.11 -0.47
N ASN A 18 -14.22 8.89 0.05
CA ASN A 18 -14.42 7.65 -0.71
C ASN A 18 -15.91 7.27 -0.77
N VAL A 19 -16.33 6.57 -1.81
CA VAL A 19 -17.72 6.14 -2.03
C VAL A 19 -17.76 4.62 -2.15
N ASN A 20 -18.58 3.96 -1.32
CA ASN A 20 -18.86 2.53 -1.45
C ASN A 20 -20.01 2.29 -2.46
N PRO A 21 -20.04 1.13 -3.15
CA PRO A 21 -19.03 0.05 -3.10
C PRO A 21 -17.70 0.45 -3.76
N CYS A 22 -16.61 -0.23 -3.38
CA CYS A 22 -15.27 -0.08 -3.93
C CYS A 22 -15.24 -0.61 -5.37
N THR A 23 -15.63 0.26 -6.31
CA THR A 23 -15.58 0.00 -7.75
C THR A 23 -14.57 0.92 -8.41
N VAL A 24 -14.04 0.51 -9.56
CA VAL A 24 -13.11 1.35 -10.35
C VAL A 24 -13.69 2.74 -10.64
N GLU A 25 -14.99 2.83 -10.92
CA GLU A 25 -15.69 4.10 -11.14
C GLU A 25 -15.68 4.98 -9.88
N ASN A 26 -16.09 4.44 -8.72
CA ASN A 26 -16.15 5.20 -7.47
C ASN A 26 -14.75 5.64 -7.01
N LEU A 27 -13.73 4.80 -7.20
CA LEU A 27 -12.34 5.13 -6.88
C LEU A 27 -11.84 6.35 -7.67
N ARG A 28 -12.21 6.47 -8.95
CA ARG A 28 -11.84 7.63 -9.79
C ARG A 28 -12.45 8.95 -9.30
N THR A 29 -13.56 8.90 -8.58
CA THR A 29 -14.19 10.12 -8.03
C THR A 29 -13.37 10.78 -6.92
N MET A 30 -12.37 10.08 -6.37
CA MET A 30 -11.47 10.63 -5.35
C MET A 30 -10.45 11.59 -5.92
N GLY A 31 -9.98 11.38 -7.16
CA GLY A 31 -8.88 12.13 -7.79
C GLY A 31 -9.05 13.65 -7.76
N PRO A 32 -10.20 14.19 -8.19
CA PRO A 32 -10.47 15.64 -8.15
C PRO A 32 -10.49 16.24 -6.73
N ARG A 33 -10.59 15.41 -5.69
CA ARG A 33 -10.69 15.84 -4.28
C ARG A 33 -9.34 15.79 -3.55
N LEU A 34 -8.28 15.26 -4.18
CA LEU A 34 -6.98 15.09 -3.53
C LEU A 34 -6.29 16.44 -3.26
N ALA A 35 -6.39 17.41 -4.17
CA ALA A 35 -5.86 18.75 -3.99
C ALA A 35 -6.40 19.42 -2.70
N ASP A 36 -7.73 19.41 -2.54
CA ASP A 36 -8.39 19.98 -1.36
C ASP A 36 -7.94 19.27 -0.08
N ALA A 37 -7.94 17.93 -0.08
CA ALA A 37 -7.47 17.15 1.07
C ALA A 37 -6.00 17.44 1.42
N ALA A 38 -5.12 17.54 0.41
CA ALA A 38 -3.71 17.84 0.58
C ALA A 38 -3.48 19.25 1.15
N SER A 39 -4.30 20.23 0.72
CA SER A 39 -4.19 21.62 1.18
C SER A 39 -4.42 21.77 2.69
N LEU A 40 -5.21 20.87 3.31
CA LEU A 40 -5.52 20.89 4.73
C LEU A 40 -4.35 20.40 5.62
N ILE A 41 -3.40 19.66 5.05
CA ILE A 41 -2.29 19.07 5.82
C ILE A 41 -1.21 20.14 5.98
N ILE A 42 -1.10 20.75 7.16
CA ILE A 42 -0.06 21.73 7.53
C ILE A 42 0.13 22.87 6.50
N PRO A 43 -0.91 23.63 6.12
CA PRO A 43 -0.98 24.46 4.89
C PRO A 43 0.22 25.37 4.56
N ALA A 44 1.02 25.79 5.55
CA ALA A 44 2.21 26.63 5.36
C ALA A 44 3.52 26.03 5.94
N GLY A 45 3.45 24.81 6.49
CA GLY A 45 4.63 24.14 7.04
C GLY A 45 5.30 23.21 6.05
N ARG A 46 6.49 22.77 6.46
CA ARG A 46 7.31 21.78 5.75
C ARG A 46 6.71 20.39 5.94
N LEU A 47 6.67 19.64 4.84
CA LEU A 47 6.42 18.20 4.79
C LEU A 47 7.50 17.60 3.90
N ASP A 48 8.04 16.44 4.28
CA ASP A 48 9.09 15.78 3.50
C ASP A 48 8.52 14.89 2.38
N ALA A 49 7.30 14.40 2.55
CA ALA A 49 6.55 13.65 1.54
C ALA A 49 5.03 13.78 1.75
N MET A 50 4.27 13.50 0.71
CA MET A 50 2.82 13.29 0.76
C MET A 50 2.47 11.87 0.38
N VAL A 51 1.57 11.27 1.16
CA VAL A 51 1.09 9.90 0.94
C VAL A 51 -0.39 9.91 0.56
N TYR A 52 -0.73 9.25 -0.55
CA TYR A 52 -2.12 8.94 -0.87
C TYR A 52 -2.43 7.50 -0.47
N CYS A 53 -3.13 7.31 0.65
CA CYS A 53 -3.29 6.01 1.32
C CYS A 53 -4.35 5.08 0.68
N CYS A 54 -4.41 4.98 -0.65
CA CYS A 54 -5.32 4.07 -1.35
C CYS A 54 -4.62 3.36 -2.50
N THR A 55 -4.48 2.02 -2.39
CA THR A 55 -3.86 1.18 -3.42
C THR A 55 -4.71 1.17 -4.69
N SER A 56 -5.97 0.74 -4.56
CA SER A 56 -6.92 0.61 -5.67
C SER A 56 -7.26 1.96 -6.32
N GLY A 57 -7.28 3.04 -5.54
CA GLY A 57 -7.44 4.40 -6.07
C GLY A 57 -6.32 4.78 -7.04
N THR A 58 -5.08 4.42 -6.71
CA THR A 58 -3.94 4.69 -7.59
C THR A 58 -3.98 3.79 -8.84
N THR A 59 -4.33 2.50 -8.71
CA THR A 59 -4.41 1.61 -9.88
C THR A 59 -5.55 1.98 -10.82
N ALA A 60 -6.65 2.54 -10.30
CA ALA A 60 -7.80 2.98 -11.09
C ALA A 60 -7.58 4.31 -11.84
N MET A 61 -6.77 5.22 -11.27
CA MET A 61 -6.54 6.59 -11.78
C MET A 61 -5.18 6.78 -12.45
N GLY A 62 -4.20 5.94 -12.13
CA GLY A 62 -2.79 6.14 -12.47
C GLY A 62 -2.05 7.01 -11.45
N TYR A 63 -0.74 6.79 -11.31
CA TYR A 63 0.11 7.56 -10.41
C TYR A 63 0.15 9.05 -10.76
N ASP A 64 0.31 9.38 -12.04
CA ASP A 64 0.45 10.77 -12.49
C ASP A 64 -0.78 11.61 -12.12
N THR A 65 -1.99 11.08 -12.31
CA THR A 65 -3.24 11.73 -11.89
C THR A 65 -3.26 12.03 -10.38
N VAL A 66 -2.77 11.11 -9.55
CA VAL A 66 -2.68 11.29 -8.10
C VAL A 66 -1.64 12.36 -7.76
N ALA A 67 -0.46 12.29 -8.38
CA ALA A 67 0.65 13.21 -8.15
C ALA A 67 0.29 14.64 -8.57
N ASP A 68 -0.25 14.83 -9.78
CA ASP A 68 -0.65 16.13 -10.31
C ASP A 68 -1.71 16.82 -9.44
N SER A 69 -2.70 16.05 -8.97
CA SER A 69 -3.74 16.57 -8.07
C SER A 69 -3.14 17.03 -6.73
N ILE A 70 -2.22 16.24 -6.15
CA ILE A 70 -1.51 16.65 -4.92
C ILE A 70 -0.60 17.86 -5.17
N HIS A 71 0.11 17.89 -6.29
CA HIS A 71 1.03 18.98 -6.67
C HIS A 71 0.32 20.31 -6.90
N THR A 72 -0.98 20.30 -7.18
CA THR A 72 -1.80 21.52 -7.21
C THR A 72 -1.79 22.24 -5.86
N ALA A 73 -1.79 21.51 -4.74
CA ALA A 73 -1.71 22.07 -3.39
C ALA A 73 -0.28 22.10 -2.83
N ARG A 74 0.56 21.16 -3.26
CA ARG A 74 1.95 20.98 -2.78
C ARG A 74 2.93 20.77 -3.94
N PRO A 75 3.28 21.83 -4.69
CA PRO A 75 4.14 21.69 -5.86
C PRO A 75 5.47 21.01 -5.54
N GLY A 76 5.83 19.98 -6.31
CA GLY A 76 7.14 19.31 -6.25
C GLY A 76 7.38 18.44 -5.01
N ILE A 77 6.40 18.26 -4.12
CA ILE A 77 6.57 17.36 -2.98
C ILE A 77 6.67 15.90 -3.47
N PRO A 78 7.53 15.06 -2.86
CA PRO A 78 7.51 13.64 -3.15
C PRO A 78 6.13 13.05 -2.86
N VAL A 79 5.51 12.40 -3.85
CA VAL A 79 4.21 11.73 -3.72
C VAL A 79 4.43 10.22 -3.72
N ILE A 80 3.91 9.56 -2.69
CA ILE A 80 4.05 8.12 -2.48
C ILE A 80 2.65 7.51 -2.39
N THR A 81 2.46 6.36 -3.05
CA THR A 81 1.22 5.58 -2.99
C THR A 81 1.53 4.16 -2.55
N PRO A 82 0.57 3.44 -1.94
CA PRO A 82 0.82 2.07 -1.50
C PRO A 82 1.24 1.13 -2.63
N ILE A 83 0.71 1.31 -3.84
CA ILE A 83 1.07 0.44 -4.98
C ILE A 83 2.49 0.73 -5.48
N THR A 84 2.87 2.00 -5.61
CA THR A 84 4.23 2.37 -6.04
C THR A 84 5.27 1.97 -5.00
N ALA A 85 4.95 2.14 -3.72
CA ALA A 85 5.79 1.68 -2.63
C ALA A 85 5.87 0.16 -2.53
N GLY A 86 4.75 -0.53 -2.76
CA GLY A 86 4.72 -1.99 -2.85
C GLY A 86 5.64 -2.51 -3.96
N LEU A 87 5.57 -1.92 -5.16
CA LEU A 87 6.43 -2.29 -6.28
C LEU A 87 7.92 -2.02 -5.98
N ARG A 88 8.25 -0.89 -5.35
CA ARG A 88 9.64 -0.61 -4.93
C ARG A 88 10.13 -1.58 -3.87
N ALA A 89 9.28 -1.93 -2.91
CA ALA A 89 9.57 -2.92 -1.89
C ALA A 89 9.77 -4.33 -2.48
N LEU A 90 8.97 -4.74 -3.46
CA LEU A 90 9.16 -6.02 -4.15
C LEU A 90 10.50 -6.07 -4.89
N ARG A 91 10.92 -4.96 -5.53
CA ARG A 91 12.26 -4.85 -6.13
C ARG A 91 13.39 -4.97 -5.11
N GLN A 92 13.19 -4.47 -3.88
CA GLN A 92 14.15 -4.64 -2.77
C GLN A 92 14.46 -6.12 -2.48
N PHE A 93 13.47 -6.99 -2.69
CA PHE A 93 13.61 -8.43 -2.51
C PHE A 93 14.01 -9.18 -3.78
N ASN A 94 14.26 -8.47 -4.90
CA ASN A 94 14.47 -9.04 -6.22
C ASN A 94 13.33 -9.98 -6.64
N ALA A 95 12.09 -9.67 -6.25
CA ALA A 95 10.92 -10.48 -6.60
C ALA A 95 10.49 -10.20 -8.05
N GLU A 96 10.53 -11.23 -8.90
CA GLU A 96 10.13 -11.17 -10.31
C GLU A 96 8.76 -11.84 -10.53
N GLN A 97 8.43 -12.84 -9.71
CA GLN A 97 7.14 -13.53 -9.70
C GLN A 97 6.52 -13.42 -8.32
N ILE A 98 5.28 -12.94 -8.24
CA ILE A 98 4.61 -12.73 -6.96
C ILE A 98 3.24 -13.38 -6.91
N ALA A 99 2.84 -13.82 -5.72
CA ALA A 99 1.45 -14.05 -5.40
C ALA A 99 0.85 -12.77 -4.79
N VAL A 100 -0.43 -12.54 -5.03
CA VAL A 100 -1.16 -11.36 -4.52
C VAL A 100 -2.35 -11.82 -3.68
N LEU A 101 -2.47 -11.25 -2.48
CA LEU A 101 -3.66 -11.36 -1.63
C LEU A 101 -4.36 -10.01 -1.56
N THR A 102 -5.66 -9.98 -1.84
CA THR A 102 -6.46 -8.76 -1.82
C THR A 102 -7.79 -8.97 -1.09
N PRO A 103 -8.55 -7.90 -0.79
CA PRO A 103 -9.93 -8.03 -0.36
C PRO A 103 -10.94 -7.76 -1.48
N TYR A 104 -10.49 -7.43 -2.69
CA TYR A 104 -11.33 -6.74 -3.68
C TYR A 104 -12.19 -7.68 -4.52
N THR A 105 -13.22 -7.12 -5.15
CA THR A 105 -13.94 -7.74 -6.27
C THR A 105 -13.03 -7.94 -7.49
N ASP A 106 -13.47 -8.80 -8.42
CA ASP A 106 -12.66 -9.23 -9.56
C ASP A 106 -12.27 -8.07 -10.48
N ASP A 107 -13.17 -7.12 -10.73
CA ASP A 107 -12.91 -5.94 -11.56
C ASP A 107 -11.79 -5.04 -10.99
N VAL A 108 -11.74 -4.88 -9.67
CA VAL A 108 -10.69 -4.12 -8.99
C VAL A 108 -9.39 -4.94 -8.95
N ASN A 109 -9.47 -6.26 -8.81
CA ASN A 109 -8.30 -7.14 -8.90
C ASN A 109 -7.66 -7.12 -10.29
N GLU A 110 -8.46 -7.13 -11.36
CA GLU A 110 -7.97 -7.00 -12.72
C GLU A 110 -7.21 -5.68 -12.93
N SER A 111 -7.76 -4.56 -12.42
CA SER A 111 -7.08 -3.26 -12.44
C SER A 111 -5.76 -3.29 -11.65
N LEU A 112 -5.74 -3.93 -10.49
CA LEU A 112 -4.54 -4.05 -9.65
C LEU A 112 -3.46 -4.90 -10.33
N VAL A 113 -3.83 -6.09 -10.82
CA VAL A 113 -2.88 -7.02 -11.46
C VAL A 113 -2.30 -6.40 -12.72
N GLY A 114 -3.14 -5.80 -13.58
CA GLY A 114 -2.66 -5.12 -14.77
C GLY A 114 -1.66 -4.01 -14.44
N TYR A 115 -1.92 -3.22 -13.40
CA TYR A 115 -0.98 -2.19 -12.95
C TYR A 115 0.35 -2.79 -12.46
N ILE A 116 0.31 -3.89 -11.70
CA ILE A 116 1.52 -4.54 -11.18
C ILE A 116 2.38 -5.06 -12.34
N GLU A 117 1.77 -5.80 -13.27
CA GLU A 117 2.49 -6.45 -14.37
C GLU A 117 3.05 -5.44 -15.38
N GLU A 118 2.40 -4.29 -15.56
CA GLU A 118 2.95 -3.18 -16.36
C GLU A 118 4.21 -2.56 -15.73
N HIS A 119 4.37 -2.65 -14.40
CA HIS A 119 5.40 -1.90 -13.67
C HIS A 119 6.47 -2.78 -13.00
N GLY A 120 6.43 -4.09 -13.16
CA GLY A 120 7.51 -4.95 -12.66
C GLY A 120 7.18 -6.44 -12.68
N PRO A 121 6.78 -7.02 -11.54
CA PRO A 121 6.71 -8.46 -11.39
C PRO A 121 5.50 -9.05 -12.11
N ARG A 122 5.65 -10.29 -12.54
CA ARG A 122 4.54 -11.13 -13.02
C ARG A 122 3.72 -11.60 -11.83
N VAL A 123 2.39 -11.58 -11.96
CA VAL A 123 1.49 -12.13 -10.93
C VAL A 123 1.18 -13.58 -11.26
N VAL A 124 1.65 -14.52 -10.44
CA VAL A 124 1.44 -15.97 -10.66
C VAL A 124 0.13 -16.48 -10.06
N ALA A 125 -0.40 -15.80 -9.05
CA ALA A 125 -1.68 -16.11 -8.44
C ALA A 125 -2.30 -14.89 -7.75
N THR A 126 -3.62 -14.83 -7.77
CA THR A 126 -4.41 -13.84 -7.04
C THR A 126 -5.40 -14.58 -6.14
N THR A 127 -5.37 -14.29 -4.85
CA THR A 127 -6.33 -14.76 -3.84
C THR A 127 -7.08 -13.54 -3.31
N SER A 128 -8.41 -13.64 -3.16
CA SER A 128 -9.21 -12.52 -2.68
C SER A 128 -10.28 -12.92 -1.67
N PHE A 129 -10.62 -12.00 -0.76
CA PHE A 129 -11.81 -12.08 0.08
C PHE A 129 -13.11 -11.65 -0.63
N HIS A 130 -13.01 -11.00 -1.80
CA HIS A 130 -14.13 -10.58 -2.64
C HIS A 130 -15.18 -9.69 -1.95
N PHE A 131 -14.74 -8.74 -1.12
CA PHE A 131 -15.60 -7.70 -0.55
C PHE A 131 -15.77 -6.52 -1.50
N ALA A 132 -16.98 -5.97 -1.53
CA ALA A 132 -17.29 -4.73 -2.24
C ALA A 132 -17.32 -3.50 -1.31
N ASP A 133 -17.42 -3.67 0.00
CA ASP A 133 -17.51 -2.57 0.97
C ASP A 133 -16.21 -2.44 1.79
N ASP A 134 -15.63 -1.24 1.80
CA ASP A 134 -14.38 -0.96 2.54
C ASP A 134 -14.49 -1.22 4.05
N ASN A 135 -15.67 -1.07 4.66
CA ASN A 135 -15.86 -1.32 6.09
C ASN A 135 -15.79 -2.82 6.40
N ASP A 136 -16.23 -3.67 5.48
CA ASP A 136 -16.10 -5.12 5.61
C ASP A 136 -14.62 -5.53 5.47
N MET A 137 -13.91 -4.93 4.51
CA MET A 137 -12.45 -5.12 4.35
C MET A 137 -11.69 -4.75 5.63
N ALA A 138 -12.06 -3.64 6.29
CA ALA A 138 -11.42 -3.18 7.52
C ALA A 138 -11.68 -4.09 8.74
N ARG A 139 -12.74 -4.91 8.68
CA ARG A 139 -13.14 -5.84 9.75
C ARG A 139 -12.54 -7.23 9.60
N ILE A 140 -11.84 -7.52 8.51
CA ILE A 140 -11.13 -8.79 8.35
C ILE A 140 -10.20 -8.99 9.56
N PRO A 141 -10.34 -10.11 10.30
CA PRO A 141 -9.56 -10.32 11.50
C PRO A 141 -8.18 -10.90 11.17
N PRO A 142 -7.16 -10.70 12.02
CA PRO A 142 -5.78 -11.13 11.78
C PRO A 142 -5.63 -12.61 11.38
N GLU A 143 -6.37 -13.50 12.05
CA GLU A 143 -6.37 -14.95 11.79
C GLU A 143 -6.89 -15.32 10.39
N ALA A 144 -7.83 -14.55 9.86
CA ALA A 144 -8.31 -14.73 8.49
C ALA A 144 -7.26 -14.26 7.47
N ILE A 145 -6.52 -13.18 7.78
CA ILE A 145 -5.41 -12.71 6.93
C ILE A 145 -4.31 -13.75 6.86
N ILE A 146 -3.92 -14.35 8.00
CA ILE A 146 -2.90 -15.41 8.04
C ILE A 146 -3.37 -16.63 7.24
N SER A 147 -4.62 -17.07 7.43
CA SER A 147 -5.19 -18.20 6.71
C SER A 147 -5.19 -17.97 5.19
N ALA A 148 -5.67 -16.79 4.76
CA ALA A 148 -5.68 -16.43 3.35
C ALA A 148 -4.28 -16.25 2.76
N ALA A 149 -3.31 -15.76 3.54
CA ALA A 149 -1.91 -15.67 3.10
C ALA A 149 -1.30 -17.07 2.87
N LYS A 150 -1.66 -18.05 3.71
CA LYS A 150 -1.28 -19.46 3.50
C LYS A 150 -1.90 -20.03 2.23
N GLU A 151 -3.16 -19.72 1.97
CA GLU A 151 -3.86 -20.13 0.74
C GLU A 151 -3.33 -19.44 -0.52
N ALA A 152 -2.82 -18.21 -0.38
CA ALA A 152 -2.23 -17.43 -1.47
C ALA A 152 -0.82 -17.89 -1.84
N ASP A 153 -0.10 -18.58 -0.95
CA ASP A 153 1.28 -18.98 -1.20
C ASP A 153 1.40 -19.93 -2.41
N ARG A 154 2.44 -19.72 -3.21
CA ARG A 154 2.75 -20.52 -4.40
C ARG A 154 4.23 -20.81 -4.45
N GLU A 155 4.60 -22.04 -4.76
CA GLU A 155 6.00 -22.47 -4.81
C GLU A 155 6.86 -21.64 -5.77
N ASP A 156 6.26 -21.18 -6.88
CA ASP A 156 6.87 -20.36 -7.93
C ASP A 156 6.81 -18.85 -7.68
N ALA A 157 6.26 -18.40 -6.53
CA ALA A 157 6.29 -17.00 -6.12
C ALA A 157 7.50 -16.68 -5.24
N ASP A 158 8.24 -15.63 -5.62
CA ASP A 158 9.38 -15.07 -4.87
C ASP A 158 8.94 -14.34 -3.60
N ALA A 159 7.75 -13.73 -3.63
CA ALA A 159 7.17 -12.96 -2.53
C ALA A 159 5.64 -12.98 -2.55
N LEU A 160 5.03 -12.71 -1.40
CA LEU A 160 3.60 -12.43 -1.28
C LEU A 160 3.37 -10.93 -1.13
N PHE A 161 2.52 -10.35 -1.98
CA PHE A 161 2.04 -8.98 -1.84
C PHE A 161 0.61 -8.96 -1.28
N ILE A 162 0.44 -8.41 -0.08
CA ILE A 162 -0.88 -8.20 0.53
C ILE A 162 -1.33 -6.77 0.26
N SER A 163 -2.25 -6.64 -0.69
CA SER A 163 -2.78 -5.36 -1.15
C SER A 163 -3.94 -4.87 -0.28
N CYS A 164 -4.25 -3.57 -0.40
CA CYS A 164 -5.21 -2.79 0.38
C CYS A 164 -4.70 -2.21 1.70
N THR A 165 -4.97 -0.92 1.90
CA THR A 165 -4.66 -0.18 3.13
C THR A 165 -5.72 -0.38 4.23
N ALA A 166 -6.91 -0.89 3.90
CA ALA A 166 -7.94 -1.26 4.88
C ALA A 166 -7.60 -2.58 5.62
N ILE A 167 -6.83 -3.48 4.99
CA ILE A 167 -6.40 -4.73 5.63
C ILE A 167 -5.31 -4.43 6.66
N ARG A 168 -5.51 -4.92 7.89
CA ARG A 168 -4.58 -4.79 9.02
C ARG A 168 -3.43 -5.82 8.97
N ALA A 169 -2.86 -6.04 7.79
CA ALA A 169 -1.83 -7.06 7.55
C ALA A 169 -0.51 -6.77 8.29
N VAL A 170 -0.25 -5.49 8.62
CA VAL A 170 0.94 -5.06 9.38
C VAL A 170 1.04 -5.79 10.73
N ASP A 171 -0.10 -6.08 11.37
CA ASP A 171 -0.13 -6.72 12.68
C ASP A 171 0.33 -8.19 12.65
N VAL A 172 0.36 -8.81 11.46
CA VAL A 172 0.67 -10.23 11.26
C VAL A 172 1.75 -10.50 10.22
N VAL A 173 2.29 -9.47 9.57
CA VAL A 173 3.23 -9.64 8.44
C VAL A 173 4.46 -10.45 8.81
N GLU A 174 5.03 -10.24 10.00
CA GLU A 174 6.21 -10.98 10.46
C GLU A 174 5.90 -12.45 10.75
N GLU A 175 4.69 -12.74 11.23
CA GLU A 175 4.22 -14.11 11.43
C GLU A 175 4.03 -14.82 10.09
N ILE A 176 3.44 -14.13 9.11
CA ILE A 176 3.24 -14.66 7.75
C ILE A 176 4.60 -14.90 7.08
N GLU A 177 5.57 -13.99 7.19
CA GLU A 177 6.93 -14.20 6.65
C GLU A 177 7.57 -15.47 7.23
N ARG A 178 7.48 -15.68 8.55
CA ARG A 178 7.99 -16.89 9.20
C ARG A 178 7.27 -18.15 8.73
N MET A 179 5.94 -18.08 8.59
CA MET A 179 5.11 -19.20 8.17
C MET A 179 5.41 -19.62 6.72
N LEU A 180 5.55 -18.65 5.81
CA LEU A 180 5.77 -18.90 4.39
C LEU A 180 7.24 -19.10 4.03
N ASN A 181 8.16 -18.69 4.92
CA ASN A 181 9.59 -18.64 4.65
C ASN A 181 9.93 -17.84 3.37
N LYS A 182 9.17 -16.77 3.13
CA LYS A 182 9.28 -15.86 1.97
C LYS A 182 9.09 -14.40 2.40
N PRO A 183 9.64 -13.42 1.67
CA PRO A 183 9.30 -12.02 1.86
C PRO A 183 7.79 -11.79 1.72
N VAL A 184 7.23 -10.99 2.63
CA VAL A 184 5.85 -10.53 2.56
C VAL A 184 5.83 -9.02 2.59
N VAL A 185 5.25 -8.42 1.57
CA VAL A 185 5.08 -6.97 1.46
C VAL A 185 3.60 -6.67 1.63
N CYS A 186 3.22 -5.85 2.61
CA CYS A 186 1.86 -5.34 2.69
C CYS A 186 1.77 -3.84 2.37
N ALA A 187 0.64 -3.40 1.80
CA ALA A 187 0.45 -2.04 1.31
C ALA A 187 0.76 -0.95 2.37
N ASN A 188 0.30 -1.14 3.61
CA ASN A 188 0.53 -0.20 4.72
C ASN A 188 2.01 -0.14 5.15
N GLN A 189 2.67 -1.29 5.24
CA GLN A 189 4.09 -1.40 5.60
C GLN A 189 4.98 -0.77 4.52
N ALA A 190 4.72 -1.08 3.24
CA ALA A 190 5.47 -0.54 2.12
C ALA A 190 5.32 0.99 2.02
N LEU A 191 4.09 1.49 2.14
CA LEU A 191 3.80 2.93 2.16
C LEU A 191 4.59 3.63 3.26
N PHE A 192 4.55 3.10 4.49
CA PHE A 192 5.23 3.70 5.62
C PHE A 192 6.75 3.62 5.46
N TRP A 193 7.29 2.48 5.02
CA TRP A 193 8.71 2.27 4.73
C TRP A 193 9.24 3.31 3.74
N GLU A 194 8.60 3.46 2.57
CA GLU A 194 9.08 4.43 1.58
C GLU A 194 8.97 5.87 2.11
N ALA A 195 7.88 6.19 2.81
CA ALA A 195 7.67 7.54 3.35
C ALA A 195 8.74 7.95 4.37
N VAL A 196 9.06 7.08 5.33
CA VAL A 196 10.06 7.42 6.37
C VAL A 196 11.48 7.49 5.79
N ARG A 197 11.82 6.62 4.83
CA ARG A 197 13.12 6.66 4.16
C ARG A 197 13.27 7.90 3.29
N THR A 198 12.20 8.28 2.56
CA THR A 198 12.15 9.53 1.79
C THR A 198 12.30 10.76 2.69
N ALA A 199 11.74 10.70 3.91
CA ALA A 199 11.91 11.75 4.92
C ALA A 199 13.28 11.75 5.62
N GLY A 200 14.18 10.83 5.28
CA GLY A 200 15.54 10.74 5.84
C GLY A 200 15.66 9.92 7.13
N TYR A 201 14.59 9.27 7.60
CA TYR A 201 14.66 8.35 8.73
C TYR A 201 15.08 6.96 8.24
N THR A 202 16.33 6.59 8.49
CA THR A 202 16.96 5.34 7.99
C THR A 202 17.13 4.26 9.06
N ALA A 203 16.86 4.56 10.33
CA ALA A 203 16.98 3.55 11.36
C ALA A 203 15.99 2.38 11.15
N PRO A 204 16.41 1.13 11.45
CA PRO A 204 15.57 -0.05 11.28
C PRO A 204 14.38 -0.03 12.22
N ILE A 205 13.21 -0.46 11.74
CA ILE A 205 11.98 -0.59 12.53
C ILE A 205 11.64 -2.08 12.63
N MET A 206 11.73 -2.64 13.84
CA MET A 206 11.59 -4.07 14.12
C MET A 206 10.12 -4.47 14.37
N GLY A 207 9.81 -5.76 14.19
CA GLY A 207 8.51 -6.35 14.54
C GLY A 207 7.42 -6.22 13.46
N TYR A 208 7.77 -5.67 12.30
CA TYR A 208 6.84 -5.45 11.19
C TYR A 208 7.39 -6.02 9.88
N GLY A 209 7.97 -7.21 9.95
CA GLY A 209 8.57 -7.92 8.82
C GLY A 209 9.90 -7.34 8.36
N ARG A 210 10.54 -8.01 7.38
CA ARG A 210 11.90 -7.70 6.93
C ARG A 210 12.02 -6.31 6.29
N LEU A 211 11.01 -5.87 5.53
CA LEU A 211 11.09 -4.64 4.72
C LEU A 211 11.46 -3.40 5.55
N LEU A 212 10.86 -3.24 6.72
CA LEU A 212 11.04 -2.04 7.57
C LEU A 212 12.43 -1.96 8.23
N THR A 213 13.25 -3.00 8.09
CA THR A 213 14.66 -3.01 8.50
C THR A 213 15.62 -2.56 7.39
N MET A 214 15.11 -2.37 6.17
CA MET A 214 15.92 -2.10 4.97
C MET A 214 15.92 -0.60 4.63
N ASP A 215 16.98 -0.12 3.98
CA ASP A 215 17.04 1.19 3.32
C ASP A 215 16.49 1.14 1.90
N LEU A 216 16.25 2.30 1.29
CA LEU A 216 15.94 2.39 -0.15
C LEU A 216 17.19 2.00 -0.96
N LEU A 217 17.00 1.21 -2.03
CA LEU A 217 18.02 0.99 -3.06
C LEU A 217 18.40 2.30 -3.77
#